data_AF-A0A8T1PK06-F1
#
_entry.id   AF-A0A8T1PK06-F1
#
_cell.length_a   1.000
_cell.length_b   1.000
_cell.length_c   1.000
_cell.angle_alpha   90.00
_cell.angle_beta   90.00
_cell.angle_gamma   90.00
#
_symmetry.space_group_name_H-M   'P 1'
#
loop_
_entity.id
_entity.type
_entity.pdbx_description
1 polymer ?
#
loop_
_entity_poly.entity_id
_entity_poly.type
_entity_poly.pdbx_seq_one_letter_code
_entity_poly.pdbx_strand_id
1 'polypeptide(L)' 'MEVDERSEDGCMTPRQSQYQIPAISVCPPPPKKKSASRTMQDPPKNGYFQPPDLDSLFAAIVAS' A
#
# COMPACT_ATOMS: atom_id res chain seq x y z
N MET A 1 -29.27 -25.45 -32.76
CA MET A 1 -27.94 -25.47 -32.14
C MET A 1 -28.19 -25.76 -30.68
N GLU A 2 -27.94 -26.99 -30.25
CA GLU A 2 -28.22 -27.42 -28.86
C GLU A 2 -27.16 -26.81 -27.95
N VAL A 3 -27.58 -26.13 -26.89
CA VAL A 3 -26.69 -25.56 -25.87
C VAL A 3 -26.56 -26.63 -24.79
N ASP A 4 -25.35 -27.15 -24.61
CA ASP A 4 -25.03 -28.13 -23.57
C ASP A 4 -25.11 -27.47 -22.19
N GLU A 5 -26.20 -27.75 -21.48
CA GLU A 5 -26.65 -27.11 -20.23
C GLU A 5 -25.88 -27.58 -18.97
N ARG A 6 -24.59 -27.94 -19.05
CA ARG A 6 -23.85 -28.54 -17.92
C ARG A 6 -22.46 -27.99 -17.65
N SER A 7 -22.19 -26.70 -17.84
CA SER A 7 -20.85 -26.15 -17.51
C SER A 7 -20.82 -24.75 -16.90
N GLU A 8 -21.96 -24.16 -16.56
CA GLU A 8 -22.01 -22.76 -16.12
C GLU A 8 -22.04 -22.57 -14.59
N ASP A 9 -21.92 -23.65 -13.78
CA ASP A 9 -21.80 -23.53 -12.33
C ASP A 9 -20.35 -23.78 -11.91
N GLY A 10 -19.53 -22.73 -12.05
CA GLY A 10 -18.21 -22.68 -11.41
C GLY A 10 -18.31 -22.68 -9.88
N CYS A 11 -17.17 -22.59 -9.18
CA CYS A 11 -17.18 -22.43 -7.73
C CYS A 11 -17.82 -21.09 -7.33
N MET A 12 -19.07 -21.12 -6.87
CA MET A 12 -19.82 -19.94 -6.43
C MET A 12 -20.01 -19.93 -4.92
N THR A 13 -20.11 -18.73 -4.34
CA THR A 13 -20.49 -18.56 -2.94
C THR A 13 -21.92 -19.08 -2.70
N PRO A 14 -22.16 -19.88 -1.64
CA PRO A 14 -23.49 -20.35 -1.29
C PRO A 14 -24.47 -19.19 -1.05
N ARG A 15 -25.64 -19.24 -1.69
CA ARG A 15 -26.65 -18.17 -1.63
C ARG A 15 -27.67 -18.33 -0.50
N GLN A 16 -27.72 -19.49 0.17
CA GLN A 16 -28.68 -19.73 1.25
C GLN A 16 -28.37 -18.81 2.45
N SER A 17 -29.41 -18.25 3.08
CA SER A 17 -29.30 -17.26 4.15
C SER A 17 -28.42 -17.71 5.32
N GLN A 18 -28.46 -19.01 5.67
CA GLN A 18 -27.63 -19.60 6.73
C GLN A 18 -26.12 -19.53 6.48
N TYR A 19 -25.70 -19.36 5.22
CA TYR A 19 -24.29 -19.26 4.82
C TYR A 19 -23.88 -17.85 4.40
N GLN A 20 -24.79 -16.87 4.43
CA GLN A 20 -24.46 -15.48 4.07
C GLN A 20 -23.73 -14.81 5.24
N ILE A 21 -22.67 -14.06 4.92
CA ILE A 21 -22.00 -13.21 5.89
C ILE A 21 -22.96 -12.08 6.28
N PRO A 22 -23.20 -11.83 7.59
CA PRO A 22 -24.06 -10.72 8.01
C PRO A 22 -23.56 -9.39 7.44
N ALA A 23 -24.46 -8.63 6.82
CA ALA A 23 -24.17 -7.28 6.39
C ALA A 23 -24.04 -6.37 7.62
N ILE A 24 -22.81 -6.21 8.13
CA ILE A 24 -22.52 -5.22 9.17
C ILE A 24 -22.62 -3.84 8.50
N SER A 25 -23.73 -3.14 8.73
CA SER A 25 -24.03 -1.84 8.10
C SER A 25 -23.24 -0.68 8.69
N VAL A 26 -22.60 -0.88 9.84
CA VAL A 26 -21.90 0.18 10.58
C VAL A 26 -20.40 -0.05 10.47
N CYS A 27 -19.73 0.80 9.70
CA CYS A 27 -18.27 0.86 9.71
C CYS A 27 -17.78 1.19 11.13
N PRO A 28 -16.67 0.57 11.60
CA PRO A 28 -16.07 1.00 12.85
C PRO A 28 -15.73 2.50 12.76
N PRO A 29 -15.76 3.24 13.87
CA PRO A 29 -15.39 4.64 13.88
C PRO A 29 -13.97 4.82 13.33
N PRO A 30 -13.69 5.93 12.64
CA PRO A 30 -12.38 6.16 12.03
C PRO A 30 -11.27 6.16 13.09
N PRO A 31 -10.06 5.68 12.75
CA PRO A 31 -8.94 5.73 13.66
C PRO A 31 -8.66 7.17 14.08
N LYS A 32 -8.43 7.39 15.38
CA LYS A 32 -8.13 8.73 15.92
C LYS A 32 -6.76 9.18 15.43
N LYS A 33 -6.70 10.40 14.86
CA LYS A 33 -5.44 11.05 14.54
C LYS A 33 -4.64 11.25 15.84
N LYS A 34 -3.38 10.79 15.85
CA LYS A 34 -2.46 11.06 16.97
C LYS A 34 -2.26 12.56 17.11
N SER A 35 -2.19 13.07 18.34
CA SER A 35 -1.84 14.47 18.58
C SER A 35 -0.45 14.75 17.99
N ALA A 36 -0.27 15.95 17.42
CA ALA A 36 1.03 16.39 16.94
C ALA A 36 1.93 16.70 18.15
N SER A 37 2.45 15.67 18.83
CA SER A 37 3.42 15.83 19.92
C SER A 37 4.86 15.89 19.41
N ARG A 38 5.06 15.86 18.09
CA ARG A 38 6.37 16.08 17.50
C ARG A 38 6.63 17.58 17.56
N THR A 39 7.55 17.99 18.42
CA THR A 39 8.28 19.23 18.19
C THR A 39 8.76 19.21 16.75
N MET A 40 8.39 20.23 15.98
CA MET A 40 8.95 20.43 14.64
C MET A 40 10.46 20.51 14.85
N GLN A 41 11.17 19.44 14.49
CA GLN A 41 12.62 19.47 14.50
C GLN A 41 13.04 20.33 13.33
N ASP A 42 14.00 21.23 13.56
CA ASP A 42 14.61 21.97 12.48
C ASP A 42 15.18 20.99 11.44
N PRO A 43 15.12 21.34 10.15
CA PRO A 43 15.79 20.56 9.12
C PRO A 43 17.28 20.36 9.46
N PRO A 44 17.89 19.23 9.05
CA PRO A 44 19.32 19.01 9.24
C PRO A 44 20.13 20.16 8.63
N LYS A 45 21.15 20.64 9.37
CA LYS A 45 22.01 21.76 8.96
C LYS A 45 22.67 21.56 7.60
N ASN A 46 22.90 20.32 7.21
CA ASN A 46 23.63 19.94 5.99
C ASN A 46 22.69 19.39 4.90
N GLY A 47 21.37 19.63 5.02
CA GLY A 47 20.38 19.04 4.15
C GLY A 47 20.11 17.57 4.46
N TYR A 48 19.02 17.03 3.90
CA TYR A 48 18.65 15.62 4.07
C TYR A 48 19.45 14.69 3.16
N PHE A 49 19.86 15.19 2.00
CA PHE A 49 20.67 14.46 1.04
C PHE A 49 22.06 15.08 1.00
N GLN A 50 23.05 14.28 1.36
CA GLN A 50 24.46 14.62 1.26
C GLN A 50 25.04 13.77 0.14
N PRO A 51 25.00 14.24 -1.13
CA PRO A 51 25.58 13.48 -2.22
C PRO A 51 27.09 13.29 -2.00
N PRO A 52 27.67 12.19 -2.51
CA PRO A 52 29.11 12.06 -2.58
C PRO A 52 29.71 13.19 -3.42
N ASP A 53 30.96 13.52 -3.15
CA ASP A 53 31.71 14.47 -3.96
C ASP A 53 31.81 13.94 -5.40
N LEU A 54 31.25 14.71 -6.34
CA LEU A 54 31.19 14.31 -7.74
C LEU A 54 32.57 14.37 -8.39
N ASP A 55 33.42 15.31 -7.99
CA ASP A 55 34.77 15.43 -8.55
C ASP A 55 35.62 14.20 -8.19
N SER A 56 35.53 13.74 -6.94
CA SER A 56 36.13 12.46 -6.52
C SER A 56 35.58 11.26 -7.29
N LEU A 57 34.28 11.22 -7.55
CA LEU A 57 33.63 10.14 -8.31
C LEU A 57 34.14 10.10 -9.75
N PHE A 58 34.19 11.24 -10.43
CA PHE A 58 34.67 11.32 -11.81
C PHE A 58 36.17 11.07 -11.92
N ALA A 59 36.97 11.54 -10.95
CA ALA A 59 38.42 11.26 -10.92
C ALA A 59 38.71 9.75 -10.83
N ALA A 60 37.95 8.99 -10.04
CA ALA A 60 38.09 7.55 -9.95
C ALA A 60 37.73 6.84 -11.27
N ILE A 61 36.71 7.32 -11.98
CA ILE A 61 36.28 6.79 -13.29
C ILE A 61 37.34 7.06 -14.37
N VAL A 62 37.94 8.25 -14.36
CA VAL A 62 38.97 8.65 -15.35
C VAL A 62 40.31 7.94 -15.09
N ALA A 63 40.58 7.54 -13.85
CA ALA A 63 41.79 6.80 -13.49
C ALA A 63 41.69 5.27 -13.74
N SER A 64 40.61 4.80 -14.37
CA SER A 64 40.32 3.38 -14.67
C SER A 64 40.68 2.98 -16.10
#